data_AF-A0A432TN48-F1
#
_entry.id   AF-A0A432TN48-F1
#
_cell.length_a   1.000
_cell.length_b   1.000
_cell.length_c   1.000
_cell.angle_alpha   90.00
_cell.angle_beta   90.00
_cell.angle_gamma   90.00
#
_symmetry.space_group_name_H-M   'P 1'
#
loop_
_entity.id
_entity.type
_entity.pdbx_description
1 polymer ?
#
loop_
_entity_poly.entity_id
_entity_poly.type
_entity_poly.pdbx_seq_one_letter_code
_entity_poly.pdbx_strand_id
1 'polypeptide(L)'
;LSDAWEFIEALHRDEQPYNLIYQNNKILCVVRQRQDNYTHADWTAGYAWYEACGGVNTFNIDNFNDLTVIDLKDELDKLIIN
;
A
#
# COMPACT_ATOMS: atom_id res chain seq x y z
N LEU A 1 -11.29 -14.63 -17.27
CA LEU A 1 -11.69 -14.99 -15.89
C LEU A 1 -10.69 -15.94 -15.25
N SER A 2 -10.06 -16.88 -15.99
CA SER A 2 -8.97 -17.75 -15.48
C SER A 2 -7.79 -16.96 -14.93
N ASP A 3 -7.31 -15.97 -15.68
CA ASP A 3 -6.05 -15.28 -15.42
C ASP A 3 -6.03 -14.51 -14.09
N ALA A 4 -7.17 -13.93 -13.69
CA ALA A 4 -7.28 -13.21 -12.42
C ALA A 4 -7.23 -14.15 -11.22
N TRP A 5 -7.81 -15.35 -11.35
CA TRP A 5 -7.76 -16.36 -10.30
C TRP A 5 -6.36 -16.97 -10.19
N GLU A 6 -5.72 -17.29 -11.32
CA GLU A 6 -4.34 -17.78 -11.36
C GLU A 6 -3.36 -16.81 -10.69
N PHE A 7 -3.55 -15.50 -10.89
CA PHE A 7 -2.74 -14.49 -10.22
C PHE A 7 -2.93 -14.49 -8.69
N ILE A 8 -4.17 -14.58 -8.22
CA ILE A 8 -4.47 -14.63 -6.77
C ILE A 8 -3.91 -15.91 -6.13
N GLU A 9 -4.04 -17.07 -6.81
CA GLU A 9 -3.47 -18.33 -6.35
C GLU A 9 -1.94 -18.27 -6.25
N ALA A 10 -1.28 -17.58 -7.19
CA ALA A 10 0.16 -17.35 -7.11
C ALA A 10 0.52 -16.52 -5.86
N LEU A 11 -0.22 -15.45 -5.58
CA LEU A 11 -0.01 -14.64 -4.38
C LEU A 11 -0.23 -15.43 -3.09
N HIS A 12 -1.23 -16.33 -3.05
CA HIS A 12 -1.48 -17.20 -1.90
C HIS A 12 -0.34 -18.20 -1.69
N ARG A 13 0.10 -18.87 -2.76
CA ARG A 13 1.22 -19.82 -2.70
C ARG A 13 2.50 -19.16 -2.18
N ASP A 14 2.74 -17.92 -2.58
CA ASP A 14 3.96 -17.18 -2.24
C ASP A 14 3.80 -16.37 -0.93
N GLU A 15 2.68 -16.55 -0.22
CA GLU A 15 2.28 -15.81 0.99
C GLU A 15 2.40 -14.28 0.88
N GLN A 16 2.20 -13.76 -0.33
CA GLN A 16 2.37 -12.36 -0.68
C GLN A 16 1.07 -11.58 -0.36
N PRO A 17 1.10 -10.60 0.56
CA PRO A 17 -0.08 -9.82 0.89
C PRO A 17 -0.52 -8.91 -0.26
N TYR A 18 -1.83 -8.73 -0.40
CA TYR A 18 -2.43 -7.88 -1.44
C TYR A 18 -3.75 -7.27 -0.94
N ASN A 19 -4.18 -6.18 -1.58
CA ASN A 19 -5.50 -5.59 -1.43
C ASN A 19 -6.35 -5.91 -2.67
N LEU A 20 -7.64 -6.21 -2.48
CA LEU A 20 -8.62 -6.26 -3.56
C LEU A 20 -9.52 -5.03 -3.50
N ILE A 21 -9.48 -4.23 -4.56
CA ILE A 21 -10.28 -3.01 -4.67
C ILE A 21 -11.37 -3.26 -5.72
N TYR A 22 -12.62 -3.22 -5.29
CA TYR A 22 -13.78 -3.39 -6.15
C TYR A 22 -14.20 -2.04 -6.72
N GLN A 23 -14.34 -1.95 -8.04
CA GLN A 23 -14.90 -0.79 -8.73
C GLN A 23 -15.96 -1.27 -9.74
N ASN A 24 -16.72 -0.33 -10.30
CA ASN A 24 -17.71 -0.68 -11.32
C ASN A 24 -17.04 -1.45 -12.47
N ASN A 25 -17.49 -2.68 -12.68
CA ASN A 25 -17.05 -3.62 -13.71
C ASN A 25 -15.56 -4.01 -13.68
N LYS A 26 -14.84 -3.80 -12.57
CA LYS A 26 -13.44 -4.24 -12.45
C LYS A 26 -13.02 -4.50 -11.00
N ILE A 27 -12.02 -5.36 -10.85
CA ILE A 27 -11.33 -5.63 -9.59
C ILE A 27 -9.86 -5.29 -9.81
N LEU A 28 -9.28 -4.49 -8.93
CA LEU A 28 -7.84 -4.22 -8.91
C LEU A 28 -7.22 -5.07 -7.80
N CYS A 29 -6.19 -5.83 -8.15
CA CYS A 29 -5.36 -6.56 -7.20
C CYS A 29 -4.06 -5.79 -7.03
N VAL A 30 -3.85 -5.20 -5.84
CA VAL A 30 -2.69 -4.37 -5.53
C VAL A 30 -1.82 -5.09 -4.52
N VAL A 31 -0.67 -5.58 -4.96
CA VAL A 31 0.32 -6.25 -4.11
C VAL A 31 0.86 -5.23 -3.09
N ARG A 32 1.07 -5.67 -1.85
CA ARG A 32 1.59 -4.81 -0.76
C ARG A 32 2.63 -5.53 0.08
N GLN A 33 3.50 -4.78 0.73
CA GLN A 33 4.35 -5.31 1.81
C GLN A 33 3.49 -5.90 2.94
N ARG A 34 4.04 -6.92 3.62
CA ARG A 34 3.42 -7.53 4.80
C ARG A 34 3.34 -6.49 5.92
N GLN A 35 2.21 -6.48 6.62
CA GLN A 35 2.05 -5.64 7.79
C GLN A 35 3.10 -6.02 8.84
N ASP A 36 3.60 -5.03 9.58
CA ASP A 36 4.64 -5.17 10.61
C ASP A 36 6.07 -5.48 10.10
N ASN A 37 6.30 -5.55 8.78
CA ASN A 37 7.66 -5.71 8.23
C ASN A 37 8.51 -4.43 8.28
N TYR A 38 7.95 -3.28 8.66
CA TYR A 38 8.70 -2.03 8.80
C TYR A 38 8.07 -1.10 9.84
N THR A 39 8.89 -0.18 10.35
CA THR A 39 8.45 0.87 11.27
C THR A 39 8.05 2.12 10.48
N HIS A 40 6.81 2.56 10.69
CA HIS A 40 6.26 3.78 10.09
C HIS A 40 6.94 5.04 10.62
N ALA A 41 6.97 6.08 9.80
CA ALA A 41 7.23 7.43 10.31
C ALA A 41 6.10 7.91 11.23
N ASP A 42 6.43 8.76 12.21
CA ASP A 42 5.49 9.22 13.25
C ASP A 42 4.29 10.00 12.71
N TRP A 43 4.35 10.46 11.45
CA TRP A 43 3.28 11.23 10.83
C TRP A 43 2.16 10.37 10.20
N THR A 44 2.33 9.05 10.07
CA THR A 44 1.37 8.12 9.45
C THR A 44 1.09 6.87 10.28
N ALA A 45 -0.12 6.31 10.10
CA ALA A 45 -0.53 5.03 10.70
C ALA A 45 -0.04 3.80 9.89
N GLY A 46 0.72 4.04 8.84
CA GLY A 46 1.15 3.03 7.90
C GLY A 46 0.25 2.94 6.67
N TYR A 47 0.49 1.90 5.89
CA TYR A 47 0.05 1.87 4.50
C TYR A 47 -0.88 0.70 4.21
N ALA A 48 -2.07 1.05 3.72
CA ALA A 48 -3.10 0.14 3.27
C ALA A 48 -3.26 0.27 1.74
N TRP A 49 -4.46 0.00 1.23
CA TRP A 49 -4.74 0.08 -0.21
C TRP A 49 -4.66 1.51 -0.75
N TYR A 50 -4.98 2.52 0.06
CA TYR A 50 -5.07 3.92 -0.36
C TYR A 50 -3.68 4.44 -0.72
N GLU A 51 -2.68 4.15 0.12
CA GLU A 51 -1.32 4.63 -0.07
C GLU A 51 -0.56 3.84 -1.13
N ALA A 52 -0.86 2.54 -1.29
CA ALA A 52 -0.40 1.77 -2.44
C ALA A 52 -0.92 2.32 -3.79
N CYS A 53 -1.99 3.12 -3.77
CA CYS A 53 -2.54 3.81 -4.94
C CYS A 53 -2.13 5.28 -5.05
N GLY A 54 -1.15 5.73 -4.26
CA GLY A 54 -0.63 7.12 -4.28
C GLY A 54 -1.39 8.11 -3.41
N GLY A 55 -2.35 7.65 -2.60
CA GLY A 55 -2.92 8.45 -1.53
C GLY A 55 -1.97 8.57 -0.33
N VAL A 56 -2.21 9.53 0.57
CA VAL A 56 -1.47 9.67 1.83
C VAL A 56 -2.41 10.24 2.88
N ASN A 57 -2.39 9.67 4.09
CA ASN A 57 -3.08 10.23 5.25
C ASN A 57 -2.06 10.60 6.33
N THR A 58 -2.19 11.80 6.89
CA THR A 58 -1.47 12.22 8.09
C THR A 58 -2.39 12.14 9.31
N PHE A 59 -1.81 12.01 10.50
CA PHE A 59 -2.61 11.99 11.74
C PHE A 59 -3.30 13.32 12.07
N ASN A 60 -2.72 14.44 11.64
CA ASN A 60 -3.22 15.78 11.94
C ASN A 60 -2.77 16.80 10.88
N ILE A 61 -3.29 18.02 11.01
CA ILE A 61 -3.05 19.11 10.07
C ILE A 61 -1.62 19.66 10.15
N ASP A 62 -0.97 19.62 11.32
CA ASP A 62 0.39 20.12 11.49
C ASP A 62 1.37 19.20 10.73
N ASN A 63 1.24 17.88 10.92
CA ASN A 63 1.95 16.87 10.15
C ASN A 63 1.72 17.02 8.64
N PHE A 64 0.51 17.40 8.22
CA PHE A 64 0.22 17.65 6.80
C PHE A 64 0.97 18.85 6.25
N ASN A 65 1.00 19.95 7.01
CA ASN A 65 1.65 21.19 6.59
C ASN A 65 3.19 21.08 6.59
N ASP A 66 3.74 20.28 7.51
CA ASP A 66 5.18 20.08 7.67
C ASP A 66 5.74 18.98 6.75
N LEU A 67 4.87 18.16 6.14
CA LEU A 67 5.29 17.04 5.28
C LEU A 67 6.01 17.54 4.02
N THR A 68 7.26 17.12 3.83
CA THR A 68 8.01 17.43 2.62
C THR A 68 7.94 16.31 1.59
N VAL A 69 8.33 16.62 0.35
CA VAL A 69 8.48 15.62 -0.73
C VAL A 69 9.49 14.54 -0.35
N ILE A 70 10.54 14.89 0.42
CA ILE A 70 11.57 13.95 0.84
C ILE A 70 10.99 12.98 1.87
N ASP A 71 10.29 13.49 2.90
CA ASP A 71 9.65 12.66 3.92
C ASP A 71 8.65 11.68 3.30
N LEU A 72 7.84 12.18 2.36
CA LEU A 72 6.88 11.36 1.65
C LEU A 72 7.55 10.27 0.81
N LYS A 73 8.57 10.65 0.05
CA LYS A 73 9.31 9.71 -0.80
C LYS A 73 9.99 8.62 0.02
N ASP A 74 10.70 9.01 1.07
CA ASP A 74 11.45 8.08 1.92
C ASP A 74 10.51 7.05 2.56
N GLU A 75 9.31 7.49 2.95
CA GLU A 75 8.33 6.58 3.54
C GLU A 75 7.67 5.68 2.47
N LEU A 76 7.29 6.21 1.31
CA LEU A 76 6.72 5.40 0.22
C LEU A 76 7.74 4.41 -0.38
N ASP A 77 9.03 4.73 -0.40
CA ASP A 77 10.07 3.82 -0.88
C ASP A 77 10.16 2.54 -0.02
N LYS A 78 9.76 2.60 1.26
CA LYS A 78 9.66 1.42 2.15
C LYS A 78 8.58 0.43 1.71
N LEU A 79 7.66 0.84 0.84
CA LEU A 79 6.59 -0.01 0.30
C LEU A 79 6.98 -0.81 -0.92
N ILE A 80 8.12 -0.51 -1.54
CA ILE A 80 8.55 -1.20 -2.75
C ILE A 80 8.69 -2.69 -2.46
N ILE A 81 8.08 -3.50 -3.31
CA ILE A 81 8.14 -4.96 -3.25
C ILE A 81 9.21 -5.39 -4.23
N ASN A 82 10.24 -6.07 -3.72
CA ASN A 82 11.36 -6.60 -4.52
C ASN A 82 11.01 -7.96 -5.11
#